data_AF-A0A7V8B0S8-F1
#
_entry.id   AF-A0A7V8B0S8-F1
#
_cell.length_a   1.000
_cell.length_b   1.000
_cell.length_c   1.000
_cell.angle_alpha   90.00
_cell.angle_beta   90.00
_cell.angle_gamma   90.00
#
_symmetry.space_group_name_H-M   'P 1'
#
loop_
_entity.id
_entity.type
_entity.pdbx_description
1 polymer ?
#
loop_
_entity_poly.entity_id
_entity_poly.type
_entity_poly.pdbx_seq_one_letter_code
_entity_poly.pdbx_strand_id
1 'polypeptide(L)'
;MSTFLTADTHFGHPLMLTALNRPYSHVDEMDEAMISAWNAVVHPKDTVWHLGDFSMKHEQRRVSEIWHALNGRKHLIIGNHDVDKKGDLLPALSRLDWVSVSHFAEIKHDGQRIMLSHYAPYVWNQAHRGSYAAFGHSHGQVVGMPGTIDVGVDNQGLKPISVEEFIRQAEDSIINAQEVVNTISDRLIGLTDVWKERAKAIKQNRRRINEEEESSSSFRL
;
A
#
# COMPACT_ATOMS: atom_id res chain seq x y z
N MET A 1 -21.16 7.59 -12.16
CA MET A 1 -19.98 8.06 -11.42
C MET A 1 -19.56 6.88 -10.59
N SER A 2 -18.40 6.32 -10.89
CA SER A 2 -17.92 5.10 -10.27
C SER A 2 -16.85 5.41 -9.23
N THR A 3 -16.62 4.46 -8.32
CA THR A 3 -15.56 4.55 -7.31
C THR A 3 -14.50 3.50 -7.63
N PHE A 4 -13.23 3.91 -7.57
CA PHE A 4 -12.08 3.06 -7.80
C PHE A 4 -11.15 3.05 -6.59
N LEU A 5 -10.44 1.94 -6.42
CA LEU A 5 -9.44 1.71 -5.39
C LEU A 5 -8.10 1.37 -6.06
N THR A 6 -7.01 1.84 -5.48
CA THR A 6 -5.64 1.52 -5.90
C THR A 6 -4.67 1.82 -4.75
N ALA A 7 -3.46 1.30 -4.78
CA ALA A 7 -2.38 1.63 -3.85
C ALA A 7 -1.01 1.44 -4.49
N ASP A 8 0.04 1.90 -3.82
CA ASP A 8 1.43 1.52 -4.11
C ASP A 8 1.88 1.88 -5.53
N THR A 9 1.35 2.96 -6.11
CA THR A 9 1.74 3.36 -7.47
C THR A 9 3.22 3.66 -7.54
N HIS A 10 3.82 4.20 -6.48
CA HIS A 10 5.25 4.52 -6.42
C HIS A 10 5.75 5.22 -7.70
N PHE A 11 4.98 6.17 -8.21
CA PHE A 11 5.37 6.96 -9.36
C PHE A 11 6.76 7.59 -9.13
N GLY A 12 7.60 7.58 -10.16
CA GLY A 12 8.96 8.10 -10.06
C GLY A 12 9.93 7.24 -9.23
N HIS A 13 9.59 5.99 -8.90
CA HIS A 13 10.46 5.08 -8.14
C HIS A 13 11.22 4.03 -8.99
N PRO A 14 12.52 4.20 -9.30
CA PRO A 14 13.25 3.23 -10.11
C PRO A 14 13.46 1.86 -9.46
N LEU A 15 13.40 1.76 -8.13
CA LEU A 15 13.55 0.46 -7.46
C LEU A 15 12.34 -0.44 -7.73
N MET A 16 11.18 0.09 -8.11
CA MET A 16 10.02 -0.76 -8.43
C MET A 16 10.25 -1.60 -9.68
N LEU A 17 11.11 -1.15 -10.59
CA LEU A 17 11.52 -1.91 -11.77
C LEU A 17 12.25 -3.21 -11.38
N THR A 18 13.09 -3.16 -10.34
CA THR A 18 13.94 -4.29 -9.95
C THR A 18 13.41 -5.06 -8.74
N ALA A 19 12.94 -4.38 -7.70
CA ALA A 19 12.47 -5.00 -6.47
C ALA A 19 11.15 -5.74 -6.68
N LEU A 20 10.26 -5.19 -7.49
CA LEU A 20 8.93 -5.76 -7.78
C LEU A 20 8.81 -6.31 -9.22
N ASN A 21 9.91 -6.29 -9.97
CA ASN A 21 9.97 -6.76 -11.36
C ASN A 21 8.90 -6.12 -12.26
N ARG A 22 8.58 -4.84 -12.06
CA ARG A 22 7.69 -4.13 -12.98
C ARG A 22 8.32 -4.14 -14.38
N PRO A 23 7.58 -4.51 -15.44
CA PRO A 23 8.15 -4.91 -16.73
C PRO A 23 8.50 -3.70 -17.62
N TYR A 24 9.27 -2.75 -17.09
CA TYR A 24 9.71 -1.54 -17.80
C TYR A 24 11.21 -1.36 -17.70
N SER A 25 11.78 -0.79 -18.76
CA SER A 25 13.21 -0.53 -18.83
C SER A 25 13.62 0.75 -18.10
N HIS A 26 12.68 1.71 -18.00
CA HIS A 26 12.90 2.99 -17.35
C HIS A 26 11.71 3.46 -16.52
N VAL A 27 11.98 4.34 -15.55
CA VAL A 27 10.95 4.84 -14.62
C VAL A 27 9.95 5.75 -15.32
N ASP A 28 10.39 6.55 -16.29
CA ASP A 28 9.49 7.43 -17.05
C ASP A 28 8.54 6.61 -17.94
N GLU A 29 9.04 5.52 -18.55
CA GLU A 29 8.24 4.57 -19.32
C GLU A 29 7.17 3.91 -18.44
N MET A 30 7.55 3.46 -17.24
CA MET A 30 6.62 2.91 -16.25
C MET A 30 5.54 3.93 -15.87
N ASP A 31 5.93 5.16 -15.52
CA ASP A 31 5.00 6.21 -15.12
C ASP A 31 3.99 6.50 -16.24
N GLU A 32 4.46 6.65 -17.48
CA GLU A 32 3.59 6.90 -18.64
C GLU A 32 2.62 5.74 -18.91
N ALA A 33 3.11 4.50 -18.84
CA ALA A 33 2.27 3.32 -19.03
C ALA A 33 1.19 3.20 -17.93
N MET A 34 1.56 3.46 -16.68
CA MET A 34 0.63 3.44 -15.55
C MET A 34 -0.40 4.58 -15.61
N ILE A 35 -0.01 5.79 -16.05
CA ILE A 35 -0.95 6.89 -16.31
C ILE A 35 -1.95 6.49 -17.39
N SER A 36 -1.47 5.87 -18.48
CA SER A 36 -2.34 5.37 -19.56
C SER A 36 -3.30 4.30 -19.04
N ALA A 37 -2.81 3.33 -18.27
CA ALA A 37 -3.61 2.26 -17.69
C ALA A 37 -4.66 2.79 -16.70
N TRP A 38 -4.31 3.78 -15.89
CA TRP A 38 -5.25 4.50 -15.01
C TRP A 38 -6.35 5.19 -15.82
N ASN A 39 -5.97 5.99 -16.81
CA ASN A 39 -6.92 6.79 -17.59
C ASN A 39 -7.77 5.96 -18.54
N ALA A 40 -7.36 4.72 -18.83
CA ALA A 40 -8.17 3.76 -19.57
C ALA A 40 -9.40 3.25 -18.79
N VAL A 41 -9.38 3.32 -17.44
CA VAL A 41 -10.47 2.82 -16.59
C VAL A 41 -11.15 3.91 -15.76
N VAL A 42 -10.43 4.98 -15.41
CA VAL A 42 -10.97 6.10 -14.61
C VAL A 42 -11.35 7.27 -15.52
N HIS A 43 -12.59 7.74 -15.42
CA HIS A 43 -13.03 8.95 -16.11
C HIS A 43 -12.89 10.21 -15.23
N PRO A 44 -12.86 11.42 -15.81
CA PRO A 44 -12.60 12.66 -15.06
C PRO A 44 -13.53 12.92 -13.87
N LYS A 45 -14.77 12.42 -13.90
CA LYS A 45 -15.77 12.64 -12.84
C LYS A 45 -15.80 11.53 -11.78
N ASP A 46 -15.11 10.42 -12.01
CA ASP A 46 -15.10 9.29 -11.07
C ASP A 46 -14.33 9.64 -9.79
N THR A 47 -14.51 8.83 -8.77
CA THR A 47 -13.81 8.96 -7.49
C THR A 47 -12.74 7.88 -7.41
N VAL A 48 -11.52 8.24 -6.98
CA VAL A 48 -10.45 7.29 -6.72
C VAL A 48 -9.97 7.43 -5.29
N TRP A 49 -9.89 6.31 -4.57
CA TRP A 49 -9.18 6.22 -3.30
C TRP A 49 -7.81 5.59 -3.55
N HIS A 50 -6.76 6.35 -3.26
CA HIS A 50 -5.38 5.89 -3.32
C HIS A 50 -4.94 5.48 -1.91
N LEU A 51 -4.61 4.21 -1.73
CA LEU A 51 -4.35 3.59 -0.43
C LEU A 51 -2.86 3.60 -0.09
N GLY A 52 -2.24 4.77 -0.21
CA GLY A 52 -0.87 5.03 0.23
C GLY A 52 0.20 4.75 -0.82
N ASP A 53 1.37 5.34 -0.58
CA ASP A 53 2.58 5.20 -1.37
C ASP A 53 2.41 5.65 -2.84
N PHE A 54 1.93 6.89 -3.00
CA PHE A 54 1.60 7.45 -4.31
C PHE A 54 2.83 7.63 -5.21
N SER A 55 3.90 8.20 -4.66
CA SER A 55 5.11 8.52 -5.44
C SER A 55 6.36 8.45 -4.58
N MET A 56 7.48 8.09 -5.20
CA MET A 56 8.80 8.20 -4.59
C MET A 56 9.58 9.35 -5.23
N LYS A 57 10.43 9.99 -4.43
CA LYS A 57 11.32 11.12 -4.75
C LYS A 57 10.69 12.49 -4.66
N HIS A 58 11.47 13.38 -4.04
CA HIS A 58 11.13 14.75 -3.65
C HIS A 58 10.99 15.74 -4.83
N GLU A 59 10.92 15.27 -6.08
CA GLU A 59 10.74 16.17 -7.23
C GLU A 59 9.28 16.59 -7.36
N GLN A 60 8.92 17.59 -6.57
CA GLN A 60 7.55 18.13 -6.45
C GLN A 60 6.89 18.41 -7.80
N ARG A 61 7.68 18.86 -8.79
CA ARG A 61 7.19 19.16 -10.12
C ARG A 61 6.68 17.90 -10.84
N ARG A 62 7.47 16.84 -10.90
CA ARG A 62 7.08 15.60 -11.58
C ARG A 62 5.88 14.96 -10.90
N VAL A 63 5.85 14.93 -9.57
CA VAL A 63 4.69 14.42 -8.80
C VAL A 63 3.43 15.22 -9.14
N SER A 64 3.52 16.55 -9.21
CA SER A 64 2.41 17.40 -9.62
C SER A 64 1.97 17.13 -11.05
N GLU A 65 2.90 17.02 -12.01
CA GLU A 65 2.59 16.71 -13.41
C GLU A 65 1.83 15.39 -13.55
N ILE A 66 2.29 14.34 -12.88
CA ILE A 66 1.63 13.03 -12.86
C ILE A 66 0.23 13.15 -12.25
N TRP A 67 0.11 13.78 -11.07
CA TRP A 67 -1.19 13.89 -10.38
C TRP A 67 -2.26 14.58 -11.24
N HIS A 68 -1.88 15.63 -11.99
CA HIS A 68 -2.77 16.34 -12.90
C HIS A 68 -3.09 15.55 -14.18
N ALA A 69 -2.20 14.65 -14.61
CA ALA A 69 -2.44 13.79 -15.77
C ALA A 69 -3.41 12.64 -15.46
N LEU A 70 -3.55 12.24 -14.19
CA LEU A 70 -4.45 11.17 -13.77
C LEU A 70 -5.91 11.65 -13.70
N ASN A 71 -6.84 10.90 -14.27
CA ASN A 71 -8.27 11.17 -14.20
C ASN A 71 -8.84 10.92 -12.79
N GLY A 72 -10.03 11.49 -12.56
CA GLY A 72 -10.83 11.28 -11.36
C GLY A 72 -10.53 12.25 -10.21
N ARG A 73 -11.45 12.32 -9.27
CA ARG A 73 -11.32 13.06 -8.01
C ARG A 73 -10.69 12.14 -6.97
N LYS A 74 -9.55 12.54 -6.43
CA LYS A 74 -8.65 11.61 -5.70
C LYS A 74 -8.69 11.88 -4.21
N HIS A 75 -8.81 10.82 -3.43
CA HIS A 75 -8.61 10.80 -1.98
C HIS A 75 -7.33 10.04 -1.68
N LEU A 76 -6.60 10.44 -0.65
CA LEU A 76 -5.38 9.76 -0.19
C LEU A 76 -5.61 9.15 1.20
N ILE A 77 -5.38 7.84 1.30
CA ILE A 77 -5.02 7.20 2.57
C ILE A 77 -3.50 7.18 2.65
N ILE A 78 -2.93 7.74 3.70
CA ILE A 78 -1.47 7.95 3.82
C ILE A 78 -0.74 6.61 4.02
N GLY A 79 0.24 6.33 3.16
CA GLY A 79 1.22 5.25 3.32
C GLY A 79 2.54 5.70 3.97
N ASN A 80 3.45 4.77 4.26
CA ASN A 80 4.72 5.12 4.92
C ASN A 80 5.70 5.87 4.03
N HIS A 81 5.58 5.76 2.70
CA HIS A 81 6.42 6.53 1.77
C HIS A 81 5.84 7.91 1.45
N ASP A 82 4.62 8.22 1.92
CA ASP A 82 3.99 9.52 1.73
C ASP A 82 4.38 10.55 2.80
N VAL A 83 5.06 10.14 3.88
CA VAL A 83 5.43 10.99 5.02
C VAL A 83 6.93 11.16 5.17
N ASP A 84 7.34 12.24 5.85
CA ASP A 84 8.72 12.44 6.26
C ASP A 84 9.05 11.65 7.55
N LYS A 85 10.28 11.82 8.06
CA LYS A 85 10.76 11.12 9.28
C LYS A 85 9.99 11.51 10.56
N LYS A 86 9.23 12.60 10.54
CA LYS A 86 8.39 13.06 11.64
C LYS A 86 6.95 12.57 11.52
N GLY A 87 6.61 11.93 10.40
CA GLY A 87 5.24 11.50 10.08
C GLY A 87 4.41 12.60 9.41
N ASP A 88 5.00 13.73 9.05
CA ASP A 88 4.30 14.79 8.33
C ASP A 88 4.19 14.45 6.85
N LEU A 89 3.02 14.69 6.24
CA LEU A 89 2.82 14.45 4.81
C LEU A 89 3.83 15.25 3.97
N LEU A 90 4.46 14.59 3.01
CA LEU A 90 5.49 15.19 2.17
C LEU A 90 4.95 16.44 1.43
N PRO A 91 5.75 17.52 1.30
CA PRO A 91 5.34 18.73 0.58
C PRO A 91 4.90 18.50 -0.87
N ALA A 92 5.42 17.46 -1.52
CA ALA A 92 5.03 17.08 -2.88
C ALA A 92 3.58 16.57 -2.96
N LEU A 93 3.04 16.03 -1.86
CA LEU A 93 1.69 15.48 -1.78
C LEU A 93 0.72 16.45 -1.10
N SER A 94 1.16 17.17 -0.05
CA SER A 94 0.30 18.08 0.73
C SER A 94 -0.16 19.33 -0.03
N ARG A 95 0.49 19.65 -1.15
CA ARG A 95 0.13 20.77 -2.04
C ARG A 95 -0.80 20.41 -3.18
N LEU A 96 -1.12 19.12 -3.33
CA LEU A 96 -2.02 18.64 -4.38
C LEU A 96 -3.47 18.73 -3.89
N ASP A 97 -4.40 18.97 -4.81
CA ASP A 97 -5.83 19.15 -4.52
C ASP A 97 -6.57 17.82 -4.28
N TRP A 98 -6.12 17.07 -3.27
CA TRP A 98 -6.83 15.88 -2.79
C TRP A 98 -8.21 16.26 -2.23
N VAL A 99 -9.24 15.47 -2.53
CA VAL A 99 -10.57 15.65 -1.95
C VAL A 99 -10.54 15.41 -0.44
N SER A 100 -9.76 14.42 0.01
CA SER A 100 -9.42 14.23 1.41
C SER A 100 -8.07 13.53 1.55
N VAL A 101 -7.43 13.75 2.69
CA VAL A 101 -6.22 13.04 3.11
C VAL A 101 -6.43 12.53 4.54
N SER A 102 -6.20 11.24 4.79
CA SER A 102 -6.30 10.65 6.12
C SER A 102 -5.42 9.40 6.25
N HIS A 103 -5.19 8.87 7.45
CA HIS A 103 -4.54 7.56 7.61
C HIS A 103 -5.51 6.38 7.43
N PHE A 104 -6.80 6.67 7.31
CA PHE A 104 -7.88 5.70 7.38
C PHE A 104 -9.18 6.31 6.85
N ALA A 105 -10.02 5.50 6.22
CA ALA A 105 -11.40 5.88 5.92
C ALA A 105 -12.34 4.68 5.96
N GLU A 106 -13.63 4.94 6.18
CA GLU A 106 -14.70 3.99 5.88
C GLU A 106 -15.61 4.61 4.82
N ILE A 107 -15.85 3.87 3.75
CA ILE A 107 -16.77 4.27 2.68
C ILE A 107 -17.97 3.33 2.63
N LYS A 108 -19.02 3.82 1.98
CA LYS A 108 -20.17 3.01 1.59
C LYS A 108 -20.32 3.06 0.08
N HIS A 109 -20.44 1.88 -0.53
CA HIS A 109 -20.73 1.72 -1.96
C HIS A 109 -21.86 0.71 -2.11
N ASP A 110 -22.98 1.12 -2.71
CA ASP A 110 -24.18 0.29 -2.88
C ASP A 110 -24.63 -0.46 -1.61
N GLY A 111 -24.56 0.22 -0.47
CA GLY A 111 -24.92 -0.34 0.84
C GLY A 111 -23.82 -1.15 1.52
N GLN A 112 -22.77 -1.54 0.80
CA GLN A 112 -21.61 -2.24 1.35
C GLN A 112 -20.65 -1.30 2.05
N ARG A 113 -20.18 -1.70 3.23
CA ARG A 113 -19.20 -0.94 4.01
C ARG A 113 -17.80 -1.46 3.71
N ILE A 114 -16.88 -0.54 3.44
CA ILE A 114 -15.51 -0.88 3.11
C ILE A 114 -14.58 -0.01 3.95
N MET A 115 -13.71 -0.68 4.70
CA MET A 115 -12.61 -0.04 5.39
C MET A 115 -11.44 0.16 4.43
N LEU A 116 -10.84 1.34 4.41
CA LEU A 116 -9.69 1.68 3.59
C LEU A 116 -8.49 1.96 4.50
N SER A 117 -7.42 1.21 4.29
CA SER A 117 -6.17 1.32 5.04
C SER A 117 -5.01 1.16 4.07
N HIS A 118 -3.84 1.74 4.34
CA HIS A 118 -2.65 1.35 3.59
C HIS A 118 -2.17 -0.06 4.01
N TYR A 119 -2.26 -0.38 5.31
CA TYR A 119 -1.81 -1.67 5.85
C TYR A 119 -2.90 -2.74 5.87
N ALA A 120 -2.51 -3.99 5.61
CA ALA A 120 -3.37 -5.17 5.70
C ALA A 120 -3.97 -5.33 7.10
N PRO A 121 -5.31 -5.28 7.25
CA PRO A 121 -5.93 -5.43 8.56
C PRO A 121 -6.17 -6.90 8.91
N TYR A 122 -5.92 -7.25 10.17
CA TYR A 122 -6.32 -8.53 10.72
C TYR A 122 -7.78 -8.52 11.21
N VAL A 123 -8.23 -7.38 11.73
CA VAL A 123 -9.62 -7.13 12.17
C VAL A 123 -10.08 -5.77 11.69
N TRP A 124 -11.38 -5.63 11.43
CA TRP A 124 -11.98 -4.37 11.03
C TRP A 124 -13.42 -4.24 11.54
N ASN A 125 -13.90 -3.00 11.53
CA ASN A 125 -15.24 -2.65 11.98
C ASN A 125 -16.29 -3.39 11.14
N GLN A 126 -17.30 -3.98 11.80
CA GLN A 126 -18.42 -4.70 11.18
C GLN A 126 -18.07 -5.94 10.32
N ALA A 127 -16.85 -6.50 10.40
CA ALA A 127 -16.47 -7.69 9.64
C ALA A 127 -17.48 -8.84 9.78
N HIS A 128 -17.92 -9.12 11.01
CA HIS A 128 -18.94 -10.13 11.32
C HIS A 128 -20.35 -9.82 10.78
N ARG A 129 -20.58 -8.59 10.28
CA ARG A 129 -21.81 -8.15 9.60
C ARG A 129 -21.64 -7.97 8.10
N GLY A 130 -20.54 -8.49 7.53
CA GLY A 130 -20.32 -8.53 6.08
C GLY A 130 -19.67 -7.30 5.46
N SER A 131 -19.01 -6.43 6.24
CA SER A 131 -18.16 -5.38 5.65
C SER A 131 -16.84 -5.94 5.16
N TYR A 132 -16.20 -5.24 4.22
CA TYR A 132 -14.92 -5.62 3.63
C TYR A 132 -13.80 -4.64 4.02
N ALA A 133 -12.56 -4.96 3.69
CA ALA A 133 -11.44 -4.04 3.82
C ALA A 133 -10.49 -4.07 2.61
N ALA A 134 -10.10 -2.89 2.13
CA ALA A 134 -9.08 -2.73 1.10
C ALA A 134 -7.76 -2.28 1.73
N PHE A 135 -6.65 -2.82 1.24
CA PHE A 135 -5.31 -2.47 1.68
C PHE A 135 -4.30 -2.40 0.53
N GLY A 136 -3.09 -1.90 0.78
CA GLY A 136 -1.95 -1.91 -0.12
C GLY A 136 -0.70 -2.40 0.60
N HIS A 137 0.44 -1.72 0.43
CA HIS A 137 1.72 -1.92 1.12
C HIS A 137 2.45 -3.24 0.82
N SER A 138 1.72 -4.32 0.59
CA SER A 138 2.29 -5.67 0.49
C SER A 138 2.76 -6.04 -0.91
N HIS A 139 2.37 -5.32 -1.95
CA HIS A 139 2.73 -5.64 -3.34
C HIS A 139 2.42 -7.11 -3.70
N GLY A 140 1.26 -7.62 -3.28
CA GLY A 140 0.83 -9.01 -3.50
C GLY A 140 1.54 -10.06 -2.62
N GLN A 141 2.47 -9.66 -1.74
CA GLN A 141 3.21 -10.58 -0.88
C GLN A 141 2.44 -11.05 0.36
N VAL A 142 1.34 -10.38 0.70
CA VAL A 142 0.46 -10.75 1.83
C VAL A 142 -0.85 -11.28 1.29
N VAL A 143 -1.29 -12.44 1.80
CA VAL A 143 -2.68 -12.89 1.61
C VAL A 143 -3.50 -12.26 2.72
N GLY A 144 -4.50 -11.47 2.33
CA GLY A 144 -5.45 -10.85 3.25
C GLY A 144 -6.31 -11.88 3.99
N MET A 145 -6.86 -11.50 5.14
CA MET A 145 -7.92 -12.27 5.77
C MET A 145 -9.13 -12.36 4.82
N PRO A 146 -9.95 -13.43 4.89
CA PRO A 146 -11.17 -13.50 4.07
C PRO A 146 -12.02 -12.23 4.20
N GLY A 147 -12.30 -11.58 3.07
CA GLY A 147 -13.01 -10.30 2.99
C GLY A 147 -12.10 -9.07 2.93
N THR A 148 -10.77 -9.27 2.88
CA THR A 148 -9.79 -8.20 2.69
C THR A 148 -8.93 -8.44 1.45
N ILE A 149 -8.69 -7.38 0.68
CA ILE A 149 -8.00 -7.46 -0.62
C ILE A 149 -6.90 -6.41 -0.74
N ASP A 150 -5.74 -6.84 -1.24
CA ASP A 150 -4.64 -5.97 -1.66
C ASP A 150 -5.01 -5.30 -2.99
N VAL A 151 -5.30 -4.00 -2.96
CA VAL A 151 -5.61 -3.16 -4.12
C VAL A 151 -4.38 -2.46 -4.69
N GLY A 152 -3.19 -2.79 -4.19
CA GLY A 152 -1.91 -2.34 -4.72
C GLY A 152 -1.76 -2.70 -6.19
N VAL A 153 -1.21 -1.77 -6.97
CA VAL A 153 -1.08 -1.90 -8.43
C VAL A 153 -0.34 -3.17 -8.84
N ASP A 154 0.61 -3.65 -8.04
CA ASP A 154 1.38 -4.87 -8.30
C ASP A 154 0.54 -6.14 -8.19
N ASN A 155 -0.55 -6.11 -7.42
CA ASN A 155 -1.53 -7.20 -7.32
C ASN A 155 -2.68 -7.07 -8.32
N GLN A 156 -2.91 -5.87 -8.88
CA GLN A 156 -4.10 -5.54 -9.67
C GLN A 156 -3.80 -5.22 -11.15
N GLY A 157 -2.64 -5.62 -11.66
CA GLY A 157 -2.28 -5.46 -13.07
C GLY A 157 -1.98 -4.01 -13.47
N LEU A 158 -1.33 -3.26 -12.56
CA LEU A 158 -0.82 -1.92 -12.75
C LEU A 158 -1.89 -0.85 -13.07
N LYS A 159 -3.09 -1.00 -12.52
CA LYS A 159 -4.20 -0.05 -12.69
C LYS A 159 -5.15 -0.03 -11.48
N PRO A 160 -5.98 1.02 -11.33
CA PRO A 160 -7.08 1.01 -10.37
C PRO A 160 -8.12 -0.06 -10.71
N ILE A 161 -8.75 -0.59 -9.67
CA ILE A 161 -9.91 -1.49 -9.78
C ILE A 161 -11.17 -0.77 -9.34
N SER A 162 -12.31 -1.08 -9.94
CA SER A 162 -13.59 -0.54 -9.47
C SER A 162 -13.97 -1.17 -8.13
N VAL A 163 -14.80 -0.49 -7.34
CA VAL A 163 -15.28 -1.04 -6.07
C VAL A 163 -16.08 -2.33 -6.28
N GLU A 164 -16.79 -2.47 -7.39
CA GLU A 164 -17.52 -3.70 -7.75
C GLU A 164 -16.57 -4.89 -7.94
N GLU A 165 -15.44 -4.67 -8.64
CA GLU A 165 -14.42 -5.72 -8.82
C GLU A 165 -13.74 -6.05 -7.48
N PHE A 166 -13.44 -5.05 -6.66
CA PHE A 166 -12.95 -5.27 -5.30
C PHE A 166 -13.93 -6.13 -4.46
N ILE A 167 -15.22 -5.79 -4.48
CA ILE A 167 -16.25 -6.56 -3.75
C ILE A 167 -16.29 -8.00 -4.25
N ARG A 168 -16.26 -8.21 -5.57
CA ARG A 168 -16.23 -9.54 -6.16
C ARG A 168 -15.02 -10.37 -5.66
N GLN A 169 -13.83 -9.77 -5.63
CA GLN A 169 -12.63 -10.43 -5.08
C GLN A 169 -12.78 -10.73 -3.58
N ALA A 170 -13.32 -9.78 -2.81
CA ALA A 170 -13.53 -9.94 -1.37
C ALA A 170 -14.56 -11.04 -1.06
N GLU A 171 -15.66 -11.12 -1.79
CA GLU A 171 -16.67 -12.17 -1.67
C GLU A 171 -16.10 -13.54 -2.02
N ASP A 172 -15.34 -13.64 -3.12
CA ASP A 172 -14.67 -14.89 -3.50
C ASP A 172 -13.72 -15.38 -2.41
N SER A 173 -12.93 -14.48 -1.79
CA SER A 173 -12.06 -14.83 -0.67
C SER A 173 -12.82 -15.35 0.56
N ILE A 174 -14.07 -14.91 0.76
CA ILE A 174 -14.95 -15.38 1.86
C ILE A 174 -15.56 -16.74 1.51
N ILE A 175 -16.03 -16.92 0.27
CA ILE A 175 -16.57 -18.19 -0.21
C ILE A 175 -15.51 -19.29 -0.09
N ASN A 176 -14.26 -18.95 -0.43
CA ASN A 176 -13.11 -19.85 -0.38
C ASN A 176 -12.28 -19.70 0.91
N ALA A 177 -12.90 -19.24 2.01
CA ALA A 177 -12.18 -18.87 3.24
C ALA A 177 -11.27 -19.98 3.79
N GLN A 178 -11.65 -21.25 3.67
CA GLN A 178 -10.82 -22.36 4.15
C GLN A 178 -9.47 -22.43 3.40
N GLU A 179 -9.48 -22.23 2.09
CA GLU A 179 -8.27 -22.23 1.26
C GLU A 179 -7.40 -21.00 1.56
N VAL A 180 -8.04 -19.83 1.71
CA VAL A 180 -7.35 -18.59 2.11
C VAL A 180 -6.66 -18.77 3.46
N VAL A 181 -7.35 -19.33 4.45
CA VAL A 181 -6.80 -19.59 5.79
C VAL A 181 -5.66 -20.61 5.76
N ASN A 182 -5.77 -21.67 4.96
CA ASN A 182 -4.67 -22.62 4.77
C ASN A 182 -3.44 -21.92 4.19
N THR A 183 -3.63 -21.10 3.16
CA THR A 183 -2.55 -20.36 2.51
C THR A 183 -1.85 -19.40 3.49
N ILE A 184 -2.61 -18.67 4.30
CA ILE A 184 -2.07 -17.81 5.36
C ILE A 184 -1.25 -18.66 6.36
N SER A 185 -1.81 -19.78 6.79
CA SER A 185 -1.16 -20.66 7.78
C SER A 185 0.17 -21.19 7.26
N ASP A 186 0.21 -21.67 6.02
CA ASP A 186 1.43 -22.18 5.38
C ASP A 186 2.51 -21.09 5.27
N ARG A 187 2.13 -19.87 4.85
CA ARG A 187 3.05 -18.73 4.82
C ARG A 187 3.59 -18.39 6.21
N LEU A 188 2.73 -18.37 7.23
CA LEU A 188 3.14 -18.06 8.60
C LEU A 188 4.06 -19.13 9.19
N ILE A 189 3.78 -20.41 8.94
CA ILE A 189 4.64 -21.52 9.38
C ILE A 189 6.06 -21.34 8.84
N GLY A 190 6.19 -21.02 7.55
CA GLY A 190 7.47 -20.77 6.89
C GLY A 190 8.27 -19.58 7.46
N LEU A 191 7.60 -18.62 8.11
CA LEU A 191 8.27 -17.46 8.71
C LEU A 191 8.88 -17.75 10.09
N THR A 192 8.57 -18.88 10.72
CA THR A 192 9.07 -19.22 12.06
C THR A 192 10.60 -19.16 12.13
N ASP A 193 11.29 -19.65 11.11
CA ASP A 193 12.75 -19.64 11.07
C ASP A 193 13.32 -18.25 10.78
N VAL A 194 12.63 -17.44 9.98
CA VAL A 194 12.98 -16.01 9.77
C VAL A 194 12.95 -15.25 11.11
N TRP A 195 11.94 -15.51 11.95
CA TRP A 195 11.85 -14.90 13.27
C TRP A 195 12.96 -15.36 14.21
N LYS A 196 13.38 -16.63 14.15
CA LYS A 196 14.54 -17.13 14.91
C LYS A 196 15.84 -16.41 14.50
N GLU A 197 16.07 -16.23 13.21
CA GLU A 197 17.24 -15.50 12.71
C GLU A 197 17.20 -14.02 13.11
N ARG A 198 16.05 -13.35 13.01
CA ARG A 198 15.87 -11.98 13.51
C ARG A 198 16.17 -11.88 15.00
N ALA A 199 15.72 -12.84 15.81
CA ALA A 199 16.01 -12.86 17.24
C ALA A 199 17.52 -12.97 17.55
N LYS A 200 18.28 -13.73 16.73
CA LYS A 200 19.75 -13.78 16.83
C LYS A 200 20.38 -12.43 16.49
N ALA A 201 19.94 -11.80 15.40
CA ALA A 201 20.44 -10.49 14.97
C ALA A 201 20.19 -9.40 16.02
N ILE A 202 19.01 -9.37 16.65
CA ILE A 202 18.69 -8.43 17.74
C ILE A 202 19.66 -8.61 18.92
N LYS A 203 19.95 -9.87 19.31
CA LYS A 203 20.90 -10.16 20.39
C LYS A 203 22.32 -9.69 20.04
N GLN A 204 22.76 -9.89 18.80
CA GLN A 204 24.07 -9.44 18.33
C GLN A 204 24.19 -7.91 18.31
N ASN A 205 23.17 -7.21 17.80
CA ASN A 205 23.17 -5.75 17.78
C ASN A 205 23.18 -5.15 19.19
N ARG A 206 22.42 -5.72 20.14
CA ARG A 206 22.46 -5.30 21.54
C ARG A 206 23.84 -5.50 22.18
N ARG A 207 24.53 -6.61 21.88
CA ARG A 207 25.90 -6.84 22.36
C ARG A 207 26.87 -5.79 21.83
N ARG A 208 26.81 -5.50 20.52
CA ARG A 208 27.62 -4.45 19.90
C ARG A 208 27.41 -3.07 20.53
N ILE A 209 26.16 -2.67 20.75
CA ILE A 209 25.85 -1.38 21.37
C ILE A 209 26.45 -1.30 22.78
N ASN A 210 26.33 -2.37 23.58
CA ASN A 210 26.90 -2.40 24.93
C ASN A 210 28.45 -2.33 24.92
N GLU A 211 29.11 -3.03 23.99
CA GLU A 211 30.57 -2.99 23.81
C GLU A 211 31.07 -1.59 23.36
N GLU A 212 30.29 -0.89 22.53
CA GLU A 212 30.57 0.49 22.11
C GLU A 212 30.36 1.49 23.27
N GLU A 213 29.34 1.29 24.12
CA GLU A 213 29.12 2.11 25.32
C GLU A 213 30.24 1.90 26.37
N GLU A 214 30.68 0.65 26.61
CA GLU A 214 31.78 0.34 27.53
C GLU A 214 33.13 0.87 27.05
N SER A 215 33.42 0.78 25.74
CA SER A 215 34.65 1.34 25.18
C SER A 215 34.64 2.88 25.15
N SER A 216 33.49 3.52 24.90
CA SER A 216 33.40 4.99 24.92
C SER A 216 33.51 5.60 26.33
N SER A 217 33.18 4.83 27.37
CA SER A 217 33.30 5.25 28.76
C SER A 217 34.70 5.04 29.34
N SER A 218 35.52 4.13 28.77
CA SER A 218 36.93 3.95 29.18
C SER A 218 37.88 5.05 28.68
N PHE A 219 37.47 5.86 27.70
CA PHE A 219 38.25 6.98 27.14
C PHE A 219 37.93 8.36 27.77
N ARG A 220 37.08 8.41 28.81
CA ARG A 220 36.70 9.65 29.53
C ARG A 220 37.40 9.83 30.90
N LEU A 221 38.46 9.07 31.17
CA LEU A 221 39.36 9.24 32.33
C LEU A 221 40.71 9.80 31.86
#